data_AF-A0A821XYP3-F1
#
_entry.id   AF-A0A821XYP3-F1
#
_cell.length_a   1.000
_cell.length_b   1.000
_cell.length_c   1.000
_cell.angle_alpha   90.00
_cell.angle_beta   90.00
_cell.angle_gamma   90.00
#
_symmetry.space_group_name_H-M   'P 1'
#
loop_
_entity.id
_entity.type
_entity.pdbx_description
1 polymer ?
#
loop_
_entity_poly.entity_id
_entity_poly.type
_entity_poly.pdbx_seq_one_letter_code
_entity_poly.pdbx_strand_id
1 'polypeptide(L)'
;MEYSQWGHVSSEANPADCASRGVCTKDFIAKLGEYLILTAFSHNCRLERAFKCLGTNLTEFLTTLDSVHDVLHDQDDVFKDETTETEAAFVCTSHAGNIELHLTTESEPVAYMLVGSLRAIARLLYDTHAEIRLMSYTNDPRRFRYEISAVPLHQKSKEENCEAHSEAVSVAASTNVHDLKIGVASFCKAFPWHFVTDRRLELVQLGAGFMRLFGTHLTTHGSSLCTYFRMLRPKSVRLDFHEILKRVNTPFMFCLKIPGNSLAEVS
;
A
#
# COMPACT_ATOMS: atom_id res chain seq x y z
N MET A 1 -19.46 -51.53 27.79
CA MET A 1 -19.21 -50.26 28.52
C MET A 1 -17.76 -50.34 28.97
N GLU A 2 -16.78 -49.56 28.52
CA GLU A 2 -16.70 -48.35 27.70
C GLU A 2 -15.38 -48.36 26.91
N TYR A 3 -15.41 -47.61 25.80
CA TYR A 3 -14.37 -47.11 24.89
C TYR A 3 -12.93 -47.06 25.44
N SER A 4 -11.89 -47.58 24.78
CA SER A 4 -11.33 -47.31 23.43
C SER A 4 -10.52 -46.00 23.29
N GLN A 5 -9.23 -46.21 23.02
CA GLN A 5 -8.35 -45.45 22.13
C GLN A 5 -7.94 -44.02 22.51
N TRP A 6 -6.78 -43.94 23.15
CA TRP A 6 -5.83 -42.86 22.91
C TRP A 6 -5.29 -42.97 21.49
N GLY A 7 -5.87 -42.17 20.59
CA GLY A 7 -5.36 -41.98 19.23
C GLY A 7 -4.18 -41.02 19.23
N HIS A 8 -3.04 -41.52 18.75
CA HIS A 8 -1.87 -40.77 18.31
C HIS A 8 -2.27 -39.49 17.55
N VAL A 9 -1.91 -38.33 18.07
CA VAL A 9 -1.87 -37.09 17.29
C VAL A 9 -0.48 -36.99 16.69
N SER A 10 -0.33 -37.38 15.43
CA SER A 10 0.86 -37.11 14.62
C SER A 10 0.44 -36.93 13.17
N SER A 11 0.86 -35.81 12.57
CA SER A 11 0.97 -35.50 11.14
C SER A 11 0.78 -33.98 11.02
N GLU A 12 1.81 -33.16 11.21
CA GLU A 12 2.74 -32.79 10.13
C GLU A 12 2.06 -32.85 8.76
N ALA A 13 1.66 -31.69 8.24
CA ALA A 13 1.25 -31.53 6.86
C ALA A 13 2.49 -31.73 5.98
N ASN A 14 2.74 -32.99 5.62
CA ASN A 14 3.89 -33.39 4.83
C ASN A 14 3.66 -32.99 3.36
N PRO A 15 4.56 -32.22 2.72
CA PRO A 15 4.46 -31.85 1.30
C PRO A 15 4.41 -33.05 0.34
N ALA A 16 4.70 -34.26 0.82
CA ALA A 16 4.59 -35.51 0.06
C ALA A 16 3.14 -35.88 -0.33
N ASP A 17 2.11 -35.37 0.34
CA ASP A 17 0.71 -35.68 -0.01
C ASP A 17 0.24 -34.97 -1.30
N CYS A 18 1.03 -34.01 -1.81
CA CYS A 18 0.77 -33.33 -3.09
C CYS A 18 1.02 -34.27 -4.30
N ALA A 19 1.90 -35.26 -4.16
CA ALA A 19 2.26 -36.18 -5.24
C ALA A 19 1.14 -37.18 -5.60
N SER A 20 0.17 -37.39 -4.71
CA SER A 20 -0.91 -38.37 -4.91
C SER A 20 -2.10 -37.82 -5.72
N ARG A 21 -2.16 -36.50 -5.98
CA ARG A 21 -3.32 -35.82 -6.62
C ARG A 21 -3.02 -35.05 -7.90
N GLY A 22 -1.79 -35.04 -8.41
CA GLY A 22 -1.43 -34.34 -9.64
C GLY A 22 -1.66 -32.82 -9.59
N VAL A 23 -1.78 -32.24 -8.40
CA VAL A 23 -1.98 -30.80 -8.20
C VAL A 23 -0.61 -30.14 -8.15
N CYS A 24 -0.39 -29.10 -8.96
CA CYS A 24 0.83 -28.31 -8.89
C CYS A 24 0.99 -27.73 -7.47
N THR A 25 2.17 -27.84 -6.85
CA THR A 25 2.45 -27.31 -5.49
C THR A 25 2.07 -25.84 -5.36
N LYS A 26 2.26 -25.05 -6.43
CA LYS A 26 1.89 -23.62 -6.48
C LYS A 26 0.39 -23.42 -6.36
N ASP A 27 -0.40 -24.24 -7.06
CA ASP A 27 -1.87 -24.21 -6.99
C ASP A 27 -2.38 -24.67 -5.64
N PHE A 28 -1.70 -25.63 -5.01
CA PHE A 28 -2.02 -26.06 -3.65
C PHE A 28 -1.81 -24.91 -2.65
N ILE A 29 -0.68 -24.22 -2.70
CA ILE A 29 -0.39 -23.08 -1.81
C ILE A 29 -1.36 -21.91 -2.06
N ALA A 30 -1.71 -21.64 -3.33
CA ALA A 30 -2.74 -20.66 -3.64
C ALA A 30 -4.11 -21.05 -3.04
N LYS A 31 -4.53 -22.32 -3.16
CA LYS A 31 -5.76 -22.78 -2.50
C LYS A 31 -5.68 -22.62 -0.98
N LEU A 32 -4.52 -22.89 -0.38
CA LEU A 32 -4.33 -22.68 1.06
C LEU A 32 -4.54 -21.21 1.46
N GLY A 33 -4.06 -20.25 0.67
CA GLY A 33 -4.31 -18.83 0.90
C GLY A 33 -5.80 -18.45 0.80
N GLU A 34 -6.53 -19.04 -0.14
CA GLU A 34 -7.98 -18.87 -0.22
C GLU A 34 -8.71 -19.39 1.03
N TYR A 35 -8.37 -20.61 1.47
CA TYR A 35 -8.91 -21.18 2.71
C TYR A 35 -8.55 -20.38 3.95
N LEU A 36 -7.37 -19.78 4.01
CA LEU A 36 -6.95 -18.92 5.12
C LEU A 36 -7.91 -17.74 5.28
N ILE A 37 -8.23 -17.03 4.20
CA ILE A 37 -9.16 -15.90 4.24
C ILE A 37 -10.58 -16.34 4.60
N LEU A 38 -11.05 -17.44 4.02
CA LEU A 38 -12.38 -18.00 4.32
C LEU A 38 -12.52 -18.32 5.82
N THR A 39 -11.51 -18.99 6.38
CA THR A 39 -11.46 -19.36 7.80
C THR A 39 -11.34 -18.12 8.68
N ALA A 40 -10.49 -17.17 8.30
CA ALA A 40 -10.28 -15.95 9.07
C ALA A 40 -11.57 -15.09 9.15
N PHE A 41 -12.35 -15.02 8.07
CA PHE A 41 -13.62 -14.29 8.06
C PHE A 41 -14.76 -15.06 8.72
N SER A 42 -14.80 -16.40 8.59
CA SER A 42 -15.85 -17.20 9.22
C SER A 42 -15.75 -17.19 10.76
N HIS A 43 -14.54 -17.20 11.30
CA HIS A 43 -14.30 -17.23 12.75
C HIS A 43 -14.14 -15.85 13.38
N ASN A 44 -13.85 -14.80 12.59
CA ASN A 44 -13.60 -13.45 13.10
C ASN A 44 -14.26 -12.37 12.24
N CYS A 45 -15.52 -12.08 12.53
CA CYS A 45 -16.28 -11.02 11.86
C CYS A 45 -15.65 -9.62 12.02
N ARG A 46 -14.77 -9.40 13.02
CA ARG A 46 -14.05 -8.12 13.16
C ARG A 46 -12.99 -7.97 12.07
N LEU A 47 -12.34 -9.07 11.67
CA LEU A 47 -11.32 -9.06 10.64
C LEU A 47 -11.93 -8.76 9.27
N GLU A 48 -13.06 -9.37 8.95
CA GLU A 48 -13.82 -9.05 7.72
C GLU A 48 -14.17 -7.55 7.66
N ARG A 49 -14.67 -7.00 8.77
CA ARG A 49 -14.99 -5.56 8.86
C ARG A 49 -13.75 -4.68 8.72
N ALA A 50 -12.63 -5.07 9.34
CA ALA A 50 -11.37 -4.35 9.20
C ALA A 50 -10.89 -4.31 7.74
N PHE A 51 -10.96 -5.44 7.02
CA PHE A 51 -10.58 -5.51 5.61
C PHE A 51 -11.51 -4.67 4.72
N LYS A 52 -12.82 -4.63 5.00
CA LYS A 52 -13.77 -3.75 4.30
C LYS A 52 -13.49 -2.27 4.52
N CYS A 53 -12.88 -1.89 5.64
CA CYS A 53 -12.49 -0.49 5.89
C CYS A 53 -11.27 -0.04 5.07
N LEU A 54 -10.54 -0.97 4.45
CA LEU A 54 -9.32 -0.66 3.68
C LEU A 54 -9.60 -0.19 2.25
N GLY A 55 -10.80 -0.39 1.73
CA GLY A 55 -11.19 0.12 0.42
C GLY A 55 -12.63 -0.24 0.06
N THR A 56 -13.22 0.51 -0.86
CA THR A 56 -14.57 0.22 -1.38
C THR A 56 -14.55 -0.73 -2.59
N ASN A 57 -13.38 -0.91 -3.19
CA ASN A 57 -13.11 -1.84 -4.29
C ASN A 57 -11.71 -2.45 -4.16
N LEU A 58 -11.40 -3.45 -4.98
CA LEU A 58 -10.12 -4.17 -4.93
C LEU A 58 -8.91 -3.25 -5.17
N THR A 59 -9.02 -2.27 -6.08
CA THR A 59 -7.92 -1.33 -6.35
C THR A 59 -7.61 -0.50 -5.11
N GLU A 60 -8.63 0.12 -4.51
CA GLU A 60 -8.48 0.92 -3.28
C GLU A 60 -7.87 0.08 -2.15
N PHE A 61 -8.40 -1.13 -1.95
CA PHE A 61 -7.86 -2.08 -0.97
C PHE A 61 -6.37 -2.36 -1.18
N LEU A 62 -5.94 -2.66 -2.41
CA LEU A 62 -4.55 -2.96 -2.70
C LEU A 62 -3.64 -1.73 -2.55
N THR A 63 -4.14 -0.53 -2.88
CA THR A 63 -3.38 0.71 -2.70
C THR A 63 -3.17 1.08 -1.23
N THR A 64 -4.06 0.66 -0.32
CA THR A 64 -3.92 0.94 1.11
C THR A 64 -3.08 -0.11 1.85
N LEU A 65 -2.81 -1.28 1.27
CA LEU A 65 -2.01 -2.33 1.91
C LEU A 65 -0.60 -1.88 2.26
N ASP A 66 0.04 -1.05 1.43
CA ASP A 66 1.40 -0.55 1.72
C ASP A 66 1.40 0.33 2.98
N SER A 67 0.42 1.23 3.10
CA SER A 67 0.21 2.05 4.30
C SER A 67 0.01 1.20 5.56
N VAL A 68 -0.79 0.14 5.47
CA VAL A 68 -1.05 -0.76 6.60
C VAL A 68 0.21 -1.55 6.96
N HIS A 69 0.92 -2.07 5.96
CA HIS A 69 2.16 -2.80 6.16
C HIS A 69 3.23 -1.94 6.85
N ASP A 70 3.42 -0.69 6.42
CA ASP A 70 4.36 0.24 7.03
C ASP A 70 4.03 0.49 8.52
N VAL A 71 2.75 0.68 8.86
CA VAL A 71 2.31 0.88 10.25
C VAL A 71 2.47 -0.38 11.12
N LEU A 72 2.22 -1.58 10.56
CA LEU A 72 2.38 -2.82 11.31
C LEU A 72 3.86 -3.14 11.56
N HIS A 73 4.74 -2.88 10.59
CA HIS A 73 6.18 -3.07 10.77
C HIS A 73 6.75 -2.15 11.86
N ASP A 74 6.25 -0.91 11.97
CA ASP A 74 6.66 0.04 13.02
C ASP A 74 6.34 -0.46 14.44
N GLN A 75 5.26 -1.22 14.62
CA GLN A 75 4.91 -1.82 15.93
C GLN A 75 5.87 -2.97 16.32
N ASP A 76 6.43 -3.67 15.33
CA ASP A 76 7.37 -4.77 15.54
C ASP A 76 8.84 -4.29 15.68
N ASP A 77 9.15 -3.07 15.23
CA ASP A 77 10.50 -2.47 15.19
C ASP A 77 11.01 -1.88 16.52
N VAL A 78 10.26 -1.98 17.62
CA VAL A 78 10.74 -1.59 18.97
C VAL A 78 12.00 -2.39 19.39
N PHE A 79 12.32 -3.49 18.70
CA PHE A 79 13.42 -4.40 19.03
C PHE A 79 14.36 -4.77 17.87
N LYS A 80 14.31 -4.11 16.70
CA LYS A 80 15.18 -4.46 15.55
C LYS A 80 16.16 -3.35 15.17
N ASP A 81 17.39 -3.79 14.95
CA ASP A 81 18.57 -2.97 14.67
C ASP A 81 18.45 -2.23 13.33
N GLU A 82 18.93 -0.98 13.26
CA GLU A 82 18.73 -0.02 12.15
C GLU A 82 19.42 -0.42 10.81
N THR A 83 19.95 -1.63 10.70
CA THR A 83 20.87 -2.06 9.65
C THR A 83 20.24 -2.87 8.53
N THR A 84 18.95 -3.22 8.62
CA THR A 84 18.25 -3.91 7.51
C THR A 84 17.40 -2.92 6.73
N GLU A 85 17.88 -2.51 5.55
CA GLU A 85 17.09 -1.78 4.56
C GLU A 85 15.86 -2.62 4.16
N THR A 86 14.75 -2.45 4.87
CA THR A 86 13.52 -3.21 4.60
C THR A 86 12.82 -2.56 3.42
N GLU A 87 13.20 -2.96 2.20
CA GLU A 87 12.49 -2.57 0.98
C GLU A 87 10.99 -2.75 1.17
N ALA A 88 10.19 -1.73 0.79
CA ALA A 88 8.74 -1.74 0.94
C ALA A 88 8.17 -3.07 0.45
N ALA A 89 7.52 -3.81 1.36
CA ALA A 89 7.08 -5.16 1.06
C ALA A 89 5.93 -5.17 0.08
N PHE A 90 5.12 -4.10 0.00
CA PHE A 90 3.98 -3.98 -0.91
C PHE A 90 4.05 -2.68 -1.69
N VAL A 91 3.94 -2.72 -3.02
CA VAL A 91 3.76 -1.51 -3.84
C VAL A 91 2.68 -1.78 -4.88
N CYS A 92 1.59 -1.01 -4.85
CA CYS A 92 0.47 -1.15 -5.78
C CYS A 92 0.38 0.05 -6.73
N THR A 93 0.41 -0.22 -8.03
CA THR A 93 0.14 0.76 -9.09
C THR A 93 -1.11 0.34 -9.86
N SER A 94 -1.93 1.30 -10.25
CA SER A 94 -3.15 1.06 -11.03
C SER A 94 -3.19 1.99 -12.22
N HIS A 95 -3.28 1.41 -13.42
CA HIS A 95 -3.35 2.15 -14.67
C HIS A 95 -4.42 1.53 -15.59
N ALA A 96 -5.43 2.32 -15.94
CA ALA A 96 -6.46 1.96 -16.92
C ALA A 96 -7.16 0.60 -16.64
N GLY A 97 -7.39 0.26 -15.37
CA GLY A 97 -8.07 -0.98 -14.96
C GLY A 97 -7.16 -2.18 -14.76
N ASN A 98 -5.89 -2.10 -15.18
CA ASN A 98 -4.88 -3.11 -14.84
C ASN A 98 -4.22 -2.72 -13.52
N ILE A 99 -4.27 -3.65 -12.56
CA ILE A 99 -3.65 -3.46 -11.24
C ILE A 99 -2.37 -4.26 -11.22
N GLU A 100 -1.30 -3.63 -10.78
CA GLU A 100 0.00 -4.25 -10.61
C GLU A 100 0.42 -4.11 -9.15
N LEU A 101 0.65 -5.25 -8.51
CA LEU A 101 1.15 -5.31 -7.15
C LEU A 101 2.56 -5.91 -7.17
N HIS A 102 3.47 -5.30 -6.43
CA HIS A 102 4.81 -5.81 -6.18
C HIS A 102 4.90 -6.26 -4.72
N LEU A 103 5.38 -7.49 -4.50
CA LEU A 103 5.69 -8.04 -3.19
C LEU A 103 7.19 -8.31 -3.07
N THR A 104 7.79 -7.87 -1.97
CA THR A 104 9.14 -8.31 -1.57
C THR A 104 9.04 -9.25 -0.38
N THR A 105 9.45 -10.51 -0.53
CA THR A 105 9.41 -11.53 0.52
C THR A 105 10.54 -12.55 0.38
N GLU A 106 11.13 -12.96 1.50
CA GLU A 106 12.13 -14.04 1.55
C GLU A 106 11.50 -15.44 1.37
N SER A 107 10.17 -15.55 1.45
CA SER A 107 9.44 -16.82 1.40
C SER A 107 8.59 -16.94 0.14
N GLU A 108 9.10 -17.67 -0.86
CA GLU A 108 8.36 -17.92 -2.10
C GLU A 108 6.95 -18.53 -1.87
N PRO A 109 6.72 -19.46 -0.91
CA PRO A 109 5.37 -19.93 -0.58
C PRO A 109 4.41 -18.82 -0.18
N VAL A 110 4.87 -17.76 0.51
CA VAL A 110 4.02 -16.61 0.87
C VAL A 110 3.54 -15.89 -0.39
N ALA A 111 4.38 -15.79 -1.42
CA ALA A 111 3.99 -15.16 -2.68
C ALA A 111 2.83 -15.91 -3.37
N TYR A 112 2.91 -17.24 -3.47
CA TYR A 112 1.81 -18.03 -4.02
C TYR A 112 0.57 -18.03 -3.11
N MET A 113 0.76 -18.00 -1.79
CA MET A 113 -0.35 -17.94 -0.84
C MET A 113 -1.15 -16.65 -1.01
N LEU A 114 -0.45 -15.51 -1.20
CA LEU A 114 -1.08 -14.21 -1.43
C LEU A 114 -1.97 -14.22 -2.68
N VAL A 115 -1.62 -14.96 -3.74
CA VAL A 115 -2.49 -15.12 -4.92
C VAL A 115 -3.88 -15.63 -4.52
N GLY A 116 -3.92 -16.68 -3.69
CA GLY A 116 -5.15 -17.24 -3.17
C GLY A 116 -5.92 -16.29 -2.27
N SER A 117 -5.20 -15.65 -1.35
CA SER A 117 -5.77 -14.68 -0.42
C SER A 117 -6.44 -13.53 -1.16
N LEU A 118 -5.78 -12.95 -2.17
CA LEU A 118 -6.33 -11.85 -2.97
C LEU A 118 -7.56 -12.28 -3.79
N ARG A 119 -7.56 -13.49 -4.37
CA ARG A 119 -8.75 -14.05 -5.05
C ARG A 119 -9.93 -14.21 -4.10
N ALA A 120 -9.69 -14.70 -2.89
CA ALA A 120 -10.73 -14.84 -1.87
C ALA A 120 -11.27 -13.48 -1.45
N ILE A 121 -10.40 -12.53 -1.14
CA ILE A 121 -10.77 -11.16 -0.76
C ILE A 121 -11.60 -10.49 -1.85
N ALA A 122 -11.15 -10.55 -3.11
CA ALA A 122 -11.84 -9.95 -4.25
C ALA A 122 -13.29 -10.43 -4.37
N ARG A 123 -13.51 -11.74 -4.23
CA ARG A 123 -14.83 -12.34 -4.33
C ARG A 123 -15.69 -12.10 -3.10
N LEU A 124 -15.12 -12.25 -1.90
CA LEU A 124 -15.88 -12.16 -0.64
C LEU A 124 -16.25 -10.73 -0.26
N LEU A 125 -15.38 -9.75 -0.57
CA LEU A 125 -15.59 -8.37 -0.15
C LEU A 125 -16.14 -7.48 -1.26
N TYR A 126 -15.77 -7.75 -2.53
CA TYR A 126 -16.02 -6.84 -3.65
C TYR A 126 -16.82 -7.47 -4.80
N ASP A 127 -17.35 -8.69 -4.63
CA ASP A 127 -18.09 -9.42 -5.67
C ASP A 127 -17.36 -9.42 -7.03
N THR A 128 -16.03 -9.58 -6.98
CA THR A 128 -15.13 -9.42 -8.12
C THR A 128 -14.34 -10.70 -8.33
N HIS A 129 -14.31 -11.19 -9.56
CA HIS A 129 -13.39 -12.24 -9.99
C HIS A 129 -12.04 -11.62 -10.34
N ALA A 130 -11.02 -11.91 -9.54
CA ALA A 130 -9.66 -11.48 -9.79
C ALA A 130 -8.86 -12.59 -10.48
N GLU A 131 -8.50 -12.38 -11.75
CA GLU A 131 -7.49 -13.18 -12.41
C GLU A 131 -6.11 -12.61 -12.08
N ILE A 132 -5.23 -13.45 -11.53
CA ILE A 132 -3.94 -13.03 -11.00
C ILE A 132 -2.84 -13.87 -11.64
N ARG A 133 -1.92 -13.20 -12.34
CA ARG A 133 -0.72 -13.79 -12.92
C ARG A 133 0.50 -13.37 -12.12
N LEU A 134 1.17 -14.34 -11.50
CA LEU A 134 2.36 -14.13 -10.68
C LEU A 134 3.64 -14.31 -11.51
N MET A 135 4.55 -13.35 -11.41
CA MET A 135 5.87 -13.39 -12.04
C MET A 135 6.94 -13.15 -10.98
N SER A 136 8.01 -13.94 -10.98
CA SER A 136 9.22 -13.65 -10.20
C SER A 136 10.18 -12.80 -11.02
N TYR A 137 10.97 -11.98 -10.35
CA TYR A 137 12.03 -11.21 -10.99
C TYR A 137 13.29 -12.05 -11.17
N THR A 138 13.97 -11.92 -12.31
CA THR A 138 15.22 -12.65 -12.57
C THR A 138 16.42 -12.05 -11.83
N ASN A 139 16.36 -10.76 -11.48
CA ASN A 139 17.43 -10.03 -10.80
C ASN A 139 17.35 -10.10 -9.27
N ASP A 140 16.17 -10.35 -8.70
CA ASP A 140 15.98 -10.52 -7.25
C ASP A 140 14.92 -11.61 -7.00
N PRO A 141 15.31 -12.79 -6.46
CA PRO A 141 14.38 -13.90 -6.23
C PRO A 141 13.34 -13.60 -5.14
N ARG A 142 13.51 -12.52 -4.37
CA ARG A 142 12.59 -12.10 -3.31
C ARG A 142 11.48 -11.20 -3.84
N ARG A 143 11.60 -10.71 -5.07
CA ARG A 143 10.61 -9.82 -5.67
C ARG A 143 9.64 -10.60 -6.53
N PHE A 144 8.37 -10.27 -6.37
CA PHE A 144 7.27 -10.86 -7.11
C PHE A 144 6.35 -9.77 -7.63
N ARG A 145 5.89 -9.93 -8.88
CA ARG A 145 4.92 -9.05 -9.54
C ARG A 145 3.62 -9.80 -9.79
N TYR A 146 2.51 -9.21 -9.37
CA TYR A 146 1.17 -9.71 -9.56
C TYR A 146 0.49 -8.79 -10.57
N GLU A 147 0.17 -9.33 -11.74
CA GLU A 147 -0.73 -8.68 -12.68
C GLU A 147 -2.15 -9.14 -12.38
N ILE A 148 -3.00 -8.20 -11.99
CA ILE A 148 -4.35 -8.47 -11.49
C ILE A 148 -5.35 -7.84 -12.47
N SER A 149 -6.20 -8.71 -13.05
CA SER A 149 -7.35 -8.33 -13.86
C SER A 149 -8.62 -8.57 -13.06
N ALA A 150 -9.36 -7.51 -12.78
CA ALA A 150 -10.56 -7.53 -11.94
C ALA A 150 -11.83 -7.45 -12.81
N VAL A 151 -12.67 -8.49 -12.75
CA VAL A 151 -13.94 -8.55 -13.49
C VAL A 151 -15.10 -8.68 -12.49
N PRO A 152 -16.07 -7.74 -12.44
CA PRO A 152 -17.25 -7.86 -11.58
C PRO A 152 -18.06 -9.12 -11.92
N LEU A 153 -18.46 -9.90 -10.90
CA LEU A 153 -19.22 -11.15 -11.09
C LEU A 153 -20.70 -10.87 -11.42
N HIS A 154 -21.27 -9.83 -10.85
CA HIS A 154 -22.64 -9.41 -11.13
C HIS A 154 -22.68 -7.95 -11.57
N GLN A 155 -22.64 -7.72 -12.90
CA GLN A 155 -23.25 -6.51 -13.44
C GLN A 155 -24.76 -6.63 -13.23
N LYS A 156 -25.27 -6.20 -12.06
CA LYS A 156 -26.69 -5.85 -12.00
C LYS A 156 -26.89 -4.74 -13.02
N SER A 157 -27.61 -5.02 -14.10
CA SER A 157 -28.29 -4.01 -14.88
C SER A 157 -29.14 -3.20 -13.90
N LYS A 158 -28.63 -2.05 -13.46
CA LYS A 158 -29.39 -1.08 -12.66
C LYS A 158 -30.37 -0.36 -13.60
N GLU A 159 -31.39 -1.09 -14.05
CA GLU A 159 -32.68 -0.49 -14.36
C GLU A 159 -33.50 -0.60 -13.07
N GLU A 160 -33.40 0.43 -12.23
CA GLU A 160 -34.45 0.89 -11.30
C GLU A 160 -33.89 2.05 -10.46
N ASN A 161 -34.17 3.25 -10.97
CA ASN A 161 -34.42 4.51 -10.27
C ASN A 161 -33.72 4.76 -8.92
N CYS A 162 -32.47 5.21 -8.99
CA CYS A 162 -32.03 6.32 -8.17
C CYS A 162 -31.22 7.26 -9.05
N GLU A 163 -31.83 8.37 -9.47
CA GLU A 163 -31.14 9.56 -9.96
C GLU A 163 -30.33 10.18 -8.81
N ALA A 164 -29.32 9.46 -8.33
CA ALA A 164 -28.11 10.12 -7.93
C ALA A 164 -27.39 10.39 -9.24
N HIS A 165 -27.42 11.65 -9.68
CA HIS A 165 -26.41 12.19 -10.58
C HIS A 165 -25.03 11.93 -9.95
N SER A 166 -24.53 10.70 -10.09
CA SER A 166 -23.10 10.45 -10.12
C SER A 166 -22.68 10.92 -11.50
N GLU A 167 -22.68 12.25 -11.66
CA GLU A 167 -21.58 12.84 -12.39
C GLU A 167 -20.36 12.26 -11.66
N ALA A 168 -19.75 11.23 -12.26
CA ALA A 168 -18.32 11.12 -12.19
C ALA A 168 -17.85 12.48 -12.69
N VAL A 169 -17.74 13.44 -11.77
CA VAL A 169 -16.99 14.65 -11.96
C VAL A 169 -15.61 14.07 -12.19
N SER A 170 -15.30 13.82 -13.46
CA SER A 170 -13.95 13.97 -13.95
C SER A 170 -13.58 15.33 -13.39
N VAL A 171 -12.86 15.34 -12.28
CA VAL A 171 -12.25 16.55 -11.75
C VAL A 171 -11.30 16.89 -12.86
N ALA A 172 -11.81 17.65 -13.83
CA ALA A 172 -11.05 18.17 -14.92
C ALA A 172 -10.05 19.05 -14.21
N ALA A 173 -8.84 18.52 -14.04
CA ALA A 173 -7.70 19.30 -13.60
C ALA A 173 -7.51 20.34 -14.71
N SER A 174 -8.19 21.46 -14.55
CA SER A 174 -8.07 22.55 -15.50
C SER A 174 -6.65 23.06 -15.44
N THR A 175 -6.08 23.27 -16.62
CA THR A 175 -4.76 23.89 -16.76
C THR A 175 -4.84 25.41 -16.69
N ASN A 176 -6.05 25.98 -16.55
CA ASN A 176 -6.26 27.41 -16.45
C ASN A 176 -6.26 27.87 -14.98
N VAL A 177 -5.20 28.57 -14.57
CA VAL A 177 -5.06 29.11 -13.21
C VAL A 177 -6.20 30.03 -12.77
N HIS A 178 -6.99 30.59 -13.70
CA HIS A 178 -8.07 31.53 -13.39
C HIS A 178 -9.37 30.86 -12.91
N ASP A 179 -9.51 29.55 -13.06
CA ASP A 179 -10.71 28.83 -12.57
C ASP A 179 -10.53 28.19 -11.18
N LEU A 180 -9.36 28.38 -10.56
CA LEU A 180 -9.10 28.00 -9.18
C LEU A 180 -10.14 28.65 -8.26
N LYS A 181 -10.93 27.81 -7.58
CA LYS A 181 -11.96 28.24 -6.61
C LYS A 181 -11.36 28.86 -5.35
N ILE A 182 -10.09 28.60 -5.08
CA ILE A 182 -9.33 29.15 -3.96
C ILE A 182 -8.02 29.75 -4.49
N GLY A 183 -7.75 31.00 -4.13
CA GLY A 183 -6.46 31.62 -4.46
C GLY A 183 -5.31 30.99 -3.67
N VAL A 184 -4.12 30.93 -4.28
CA VAL A 184 -2.91 30.32 -3.68
C VAL A 184 -2.62 30.88 -2.27
N ALA A 185 -2.76 32.19 -2.07
CA ALA A 185 -2.52 32.82 -0.77
C ALA A 185 -3.51 32.35 0.31
N SER A 186 -4.79 32.12 -0.06
CA SER A 186 -5.80 31.58 0.85
C SER A 186 -5.51 30.12 1.18
N PHE A 187 -5.11 29.32 0.20
CA PHE A 187 -4.70 27.93 0.38
C PHE A 187 -3.49 27.83 1.35
N CYS A 188 -2.45 28.65 1.16
CA CYS A 188 -1.28 28.65 2.04
C CYS A 188 -1.57 29.07 3.49
N LYS A 189 -2.61 29.89 3.71
CA LYS A 189 -3.07 30.26 5.05
C LYS A 189 -3.91 29.14 5.69
N ALA A 190 -4.76 28.48 4.90
CA ALA A 190 -5.60 27.38 5.37
C ALA A 190 -4.80 26.13 5.75
N PHE A 191 -3.75 25.83 4.97
CA PHE A 191 -2.85 24.68 5.21
C PHE A 191 -1.44 25.19 5.54
N PRO A 192 -1.16 25.59 6.79
CA PRO A 192 0.12 26.19 7.15
C PRO A 192 1.32 25.24 7.03
N TRP A 193 1.07 23.92 7.11
CA TRP A 193 2.08 22.85 7.10
C TRP A 193 2.01 22.03 5.82
N HIS A 194 2.13 22.68 4.67
CA HIS A 194 2.26 22.00 3.38
C HIS A 194 3.46 22.57 2.61
N PHE A 195 4.01 21.76 1.71
CA PHE A 195 4.97 22.22 0.71
C PHE A 195 4.62 21.60 -0.64
N VAL A 196 5.05 22.25 -1.72
CA VAL A 196 5.00 21.73 -3.09
C VAL A 196 6.41 21.80 -3.65
N THR A 197 6.84 20.73 -4.32
CA THR A 197 8.13 20.67 -4.99
C THR A 197 7.98 20.47 -6.49
N ASP A 198 9.02 20.83 -7.25
CA ASP A 198 9.17 20.40 -8.63
C ASP A 198 9.76 18.97 -8.74
N ARG A 199 10.08 18.53 -9.98
CA ARG A 199 10.67 17.21 -10.25
C ARG A 199 12.11 17.05 -9.73
N ARG A 200 12.77 18.16 -9.37
CA ARG A 200 14.12 18.19 -8.81
C ARG A 200 14.10 18.24 -7.28
N LEU A 201 12.91 18.14 -6.68
CA LEU A 201 12.69 18.30 -5.24
C LEU A 201 13.07 19.69 -4.73
N GLU A 202 12.92 20.71 -5.58
CA GLU A 202 13.04 22.12 -5.19
C GLU A 202 11.68 22.65 -4.74
N LEU A 203 11.64 23.31 -3.58
CA LEU A 203 10.45 23.92 -3.00
C LEU A 203 9.96 25.07 -3.87
N VAL A 204 8.77 24.92 -4.45
CA VAL A 204 8.12 25.94 -5.30
C VAL A 204 6.96 26.66 -4.58
N GLN A 205 6.39 26.04 -3.55
CA GLN A 205 5.34 26.64 -2.73
C GLN A 205 5.43 26.13 -1.30
N LEU A 206 5.15 27.01 -0.34
CA LEU A 206 5.14 26.70 1.09
C LEU A 206 3.88 27.27 1.75
N GLY A 207 3.36 26.52 2.72
CA GLY A 207 2.35 27.00 3.65
C GLY A 207 2.87 28.11 4.55
N ALA A 208 1.96 28.94 5.06
CA ALA A 208 2.30 30.11 5.87
C ALA A 208 3.06 29.74 7.17
N GLY A 209 2.91 28.52 7.68
CA GLY A 209 3.66 28.00 8.82
C GLY A 209 5.14 27.79 8.47
N PHE A 210 5.42 27.00 7.43
CA PHE A 210 6.79 26.79 6.96
C PHE A 210 7.48 28.07 6.47
N MET A 211 6.75 28.93 5.75
CA MET A 211 7.26 30.25 5.35
C MET A 211 7.72 31.08 6.55
N ARG A 212 7.02 31.00 7.69
CA ARG A 212 7.41 31.70 8.92
C ARG A 212 8.63 31.08 9.59
N LEU A 213 8.76 29.75 9.55
CA LEU A 213 9.86 29.03 10.20
C LEU A 213 11.19 29.20 9.48
N PHE A 214 11.23 29.02 8.16
CA PHE A 214 12.49 29.00 7.42
C PHE A 214 12.46 29.78 6.09
N GLY A 215 11.39 30.52 5.79
CA GLY A 215 11.27 31.25 4.52
C GLY A 215 12.40 32.27 4.28
N THR A 216 12.94 32.87 5.35
CA THR A 216 14.10 33.78 5.28
C THR A 216 15.40 33.08 4.89
N HIS A 217 15.49 31.77 5.03
CA HIS A 217 16.69 30.98 4.72
C HIS A 217 16.72 30.53 3.27
N LEU A 218 15.61 30.62 2.53
CA LEU A 218 15.51 30.15 1.13
C LEU A 218 16.47 30.90 0.19
N THR A 219 16.70 32.18 0.45
CA THR A 219 17.62 33.01 -0.36
C THR A 219 19.09 32.67 -0.12
N THR A 220 19.44 32.15 1.05
CA THR A 220 20.82 31.88 1.45
C THR A 220 21.21 30.42 1.35
N HIS A 221 20.28 29.49 1.57
CA HIS A 221 20.54 28.05 1.59
C HIS A 221 19.89 27.30 0.41
N GLY A 222 19.24 28.03 -0.51
CA GLY A 222 18.53 27.46 -1.64
C GLY A 222 17.17 26.88 -1.27
N SER A 223 16.48 26.30 -2.26
CA SER A 223 15.11 25.77 -2.12
C SER A 223 15.04 24.25 -2.04
N SER A 224 16.18 23.55 -1.97
CA SER A 224 16.17 22.08 -1.98
C SER A 224 15.41 21.53 -0.77
N LEU A 225 14.49 20.59 -1.01
CA LEU A 225 13.71 19.94 0.05
C LEU A 225 14.62 19.33 1.12
N CYS A 226 15.74 18.73 0.71
CA CYS A 226 16.72 18.09 1.58
C CYS A 226 17.42 19.06 2.55
N THR A 227 17.45 20.36 2.23
CA THR A 227 18.01 21.40 3.10
C THR A 227 17.16 21.58 4.36
N TYR A 228 15.84 21.49 4.23
CA TYR A 228 14.88 21.81 5.29
C TYR A 228 14.17 20.59 5.86
N PHE A 229 14.23 19.45 5.18
CA PHE A 229 13.53 18.25 5.60
C PHE A 229 14.41 17.02 5.50
N ARG A 230 14.20 16.10 6.43
CA ARG A 230 14.71 14.73 6.37
C ARG A 230 13.52 13.79 6.33
N MET A 231 13.46 12.95 5.30
CA MET A 231 12.49 11.88 5.26
C MET A 231 12.84 10.86 6.35
N LEU A 232 11.86 10.56 7.20
CA LEU A 232 11.93 9.53 8.24
C LEU A 232 11.29 8.22 7.76
N ARG A 233 10.19 8.33 7.00
CA ARG A 233 9.47 7.19 6.45
C ARG A 233 9.02 7.43 5.00
N PRO A 234 9.00 6.38 4.18
CA PRO A 234 9.50 5.01 4.47
C PRO A 234 11.05 4.96 4.50
N LYS A 235 11.64 4.16 5.41
CA LYS A 235 13.12 4.14 5.62
C LYS A 235 13.91 3.61 4.42
N SER A 236 13.33 2.67 3.67
CA SER A 236 13.97 2.02 2.51
C SER A 236 13.87 2.79 1.20
N VAL A 237 13.36 4.02 1.25
CA VAL A 237 13.13 4.83 0.08
C VAL A 237 14.16 5.94 0.06
N ARG A 238 14.85 6.09 -1.06
CA ARG A 238 15.68 7.28 -1.28
C ARG A 238 14.76 8.46 -1.58
N LEU A 239 15.10 9.62 -1.05
CA LEU A 239 14.37 10.85 -1.33
C LEU A 239 14.64 11.29 -2.78
N ASP A 240 13.87 10.73 -3.71
CA ASP A 240 13.92 10.93 -5.15
C ASP A 240 12.48 11.04 -5.70
N PHE A 241 12.27 11.90 -6.70
CA PHE A 241 10.94 12.18 -7.23
C PHE A 241 10.25 10.92 -7.79
N HIS A 242 10.98 10.06 -8.50
CA HIS A 242 10.41 8.86 -9.11
C HIS A 242 10.10 7.79 -8.05
N GLU A 243 10.93 7.68 -7.02
CA GLU A 243 10.70 6.77 -5.90
C GLU A 243 9.52 7.19 -5.02
N ILE A 244 9.29 8.49 -4.85
CA ILE A 244 8.08 9.02 -4.19
C ILE A 244 6.85 8.71 -5.05
N LEU A 245 6.92 8.91 -6.37
CA LEU A 245 5.79 8.70 -7.28
C LEU A 245 5.31 7.24 -7.29
N LYS A 246 6.21 6.28 -7.13
CA LYS A 246 5.86 4.86 -7.00
C LYS A 246 5.06 4.54 -5.74
N ARG A 247 5.16 5.40 -4.72
CA ARG A 247 4.65 5.20 -3.36
C ARG A 247 3.68 6.30 -2.94
N VAL A 248 2.95 6.89 -3.88
CA VAL A 248 1.99 7.98 -3.61
C VAL A 248 0.89 7.59 -2.60
N ASN A 249 0.61 6.30 -2.46
CA ASN A 249 -0.38 5.77 -1.54
C ASN A 249 0.22 5.35 -0.19
N THR A 250 1.49 5.69 0.05
CA THR A 250 2.23 5.37 1.28
C THR A 250 2.43 6.66 2.08
N PRO A 251 2.18 6.67 3.40
CA PRO A 251 2.41 7.85 4.22
C PRO A 251 3.91 8.15 4.30
N PHE A 252 4.28 9.38 3.92
CA PHE A 252 5.63 9.88 4.12
C PHE A 252 5.70 10.69 5.40
N MET A 253 6.74 10.48 6.19
CA MET A 253 7.04 11.32 7.35
C MET A 253 8.31 12.10 7.11
N PHE A 254 8.24 13.41 7.39
CA PHE A 254 9.38 14.30 7.30
C PHE A 254 9.66 14.95 8.66
N CYS A 255 10.94 14.99 9.02
CA CYS A 255 11.46 15.77 10.13
C CYS A 255 11.96 17.12 9.60
N LEU A 256 11.55 18.21 10.23
CA LEU A 256 12.02 19.54 9.89
C LEU A 256 13.45 19.74 10.39
N LYS A 257 14.33 20.22 9.51
CA LYS A 257 15.68 20.70 9.77
C LYS A 257 15.68 22.20 9.55
N ILE A 258 16.05 22.98 10.56
CA ILE A 258 16.21 24.42 10.38
C ILE A 258 17.71 24.71 10.23
N PRO A 259 18.19 25.13 9.05
CA PRO A 259 19.59 25.50 8.88
C PRO A 259 19.99 26.57 9.91
N GLY A 260 21.08 26.34 10.62
CA GLY A 260 21.59 27.25 11.66
C GLY A 260 21.00 27.07 13.06
N ASN A 261 19.99 26.21 13.25
CA ASN A 261 19.50 25.85 14.58
C ASN A 261 20.02 24.45 14.95
N SER A 262 21.21 24.40 15.54
CA SER A 262 21.78 23.18 16.13
C SER A 262 21.10 22.87 17.46
N LEU A 263 19.87 22.37 17.41
CA LEU A 263 19.20 21.76 18.55
C LEU A 263 18.53 20.47 18.07
N ALA A 264 18.99 19.35 18.65
CA ALA A 264 18.55 17.96 18.47
C ALA A 264 19.20 17.17 17.30
N GLU A 265 20.52 17.00 17.34
CA GLU A 265 21.06 15.64 17.27
C GLU A 265 20.77 15.01 18.64
N VAL A 266 19.69 14.22 18.73
CA VAL A 266 19.53 13.27 19.83
C VAL A 266 19.73 11.90 19.22
N SER A 267 20.71 11.21 19.83
CA SER A 267 21.18 9.86 19.61
C SER A 267 20.10 8.80 19.58
#